data_AF-A0A8S3S6J8-F1
#
_entry.id   AF-A0A8S3S6J8-F1
#
_cell.length_a   1.000
_cell.length_b   1.000
_cell.length_c   1.000
_cell.angle_alpha   90.00
_cell.angle_beta   90.00
_cell.angle_gamma   90.00
#
_symmetry.space_group_name_H-M   'P 1'
#
loop_
_entity.id
_entity.type
_entity.pdbx_description
1 polymer ?
#
loop_
_entity_poly.entity_id
_entity_poly.type
_entity_poly.pdbx_seq_one_letter_code
_entity_poly.pdbx_strand_id
1 'polypeptide(L)'
;MTEVHSTYSEQITTDDSKIHTPTVSKSRQMKVKYTVPTVSKSRQMTVKYTTYIVQIMTDGSKVHSTYIGQIMTDESKVHSTYSEKITTDESNVHSTYIGQIMTEESKVHSTYIEQITTDKSKVHRTYIGQIMTDESKVHSTYSEQITTGESNVNSTYISEQITTDDSKIHNTYSEQITTDESKVHSTYSEQITTNDSKVYTTHREQITTNASKVHSTYIVQIMTDESKVHSTYIGQIMTDESKVHSTYSEKITTDESNVHSTYIGQIMTDESKVHSTYSEQITTDKSKLHRTYIGQIMTDESEVHSTYSEQITTGESNVNSTYIR
;
A
#
# COMPACT_ATOMS: atom_id res chain seq x y z
N MET A 1 20.07 47.62 43.26
CA MET A 1 18.59 47.60 43.24
C MET A 1 18.09 48.59 42.19
N THR A 2 17.17 48.16 41.32
CA THR A 2 16.40 49.04 40.42
C THR A 2 16.54 48.76 38.90
N GLU A 3 16.43 47.49 38.47
CA GLU A 3 17.35 46.74 37.59
C GLU A 3 17.32 46.77 36.02
N VAL A 4 18.41 46.59 35.23
CA VAL A 4 18.78 46.65 33.73
C VAL A 4 19.02 48.06 32.92
N HIS A 5 19.85 49.19 32.91
CA HIS A 5 21.21 49.99 32.97
C HIS A 5 22.26 50.08 31.81
N SER A 6 22.64 51.26 31.26
CA SER A 6 21.87 52.50 30.97
C SER A 6 22.06 52.99 29.48
N THR A 7 21.13 53.27 28.52
CA THR A 7 19.63 53.16 28.24
C THR A 7 19.15 52.29 26.80
N TYR A 8 18.01 51.33 26.10
CA TYR A 8 16.34 50.72 25.94
C TYR A 8 14.92 50.80 25.00
N SER A 9 13.62 50.91 25.54
CA SER A 9 12.20 51.48 25.20
C SER A 9 10.98 51.59 26.31
N GLU A 10 10.78 52.56 27.30
CA GLU A 10 9.85 52.58 28.58
C GLU A 10 10.30 53.38 29.91
N GLN A 11 10.49 52.81 31.17
CA GLN A 11 11.22 53.36 32.42
C GLN A 11 11.56 52.50 33.79
N ILE A 12 12.74 51.80 34.02
CA ILE A 12 13.58 51.41 35.32
C ILE A 12 13.65 50.13 36.42
N THR A 13 13.80 48.76 36.21
CA THR A 13 13.24 47.41 36.80
C THR A 13 13.81 46.03 36.24
N THR A 14 14.57 45.13 36.95
CA THR A 14 15.17 43.82 36.46
C THR A 14 16.54 43.41 37.12
N ASP A 15 17.59 42.87 36.42
CA ASP A 15 18.99 42.65 36.98
C ASP A 15 20.26 42.59 36.00
N ASP A 16 21.44 42.12 36.47
CA ASP A 16 22.88 42.14 36.02
C ASP A 16 23.75 43.45 35.94
N SER A 17 24.37 43.94 37.05
CA SER A 17 25.52 44.91 37.00
C SER A 17 25.50 46.36 37.64
N LYS A 18 24.58 46.85 38.52
CA LYS A 18 24.19 48.32 38.70
C LYS A 18 23.04 48.65 39.71
N ILE A 19 22.26 49.74 39.45
CA ILE A 19 21.13 50.34 40.27
C ILE A 19 20.11 51.18 39.42
N HIS A 20 18.90 51.52 39.95
CA HIS A 20 17.85 52.46 39.38
C HIS A 20 16.45 52.40 40.11
N THR A 21 15.26 52.32 39.45
CA THR A 21 13.90 52.54 40.10
C THR A 21 12.58 51.78 39.64
N PRO A 22 11.77 52.02 38.55
CA PRO A 22 10.58 51.18 38.19
C PRO A 22 10.68 49.97 37.19
N THR A 23 10.95 50.11 35.86
CA THR A 23 10.82 49.04 34.80
C THR A 23 12.04 48.45 33.95
N VAL A 24 13.21 49.08 33.58
CA VAL A 24 14.64 48.53 33.41
C VAL A 24 15.92 49.50 33.70
N SER A 25 17.00 49.11 34.47
CA SER A 25 18.30 49.66 35.17
C SER A 25 19.73 48.93 35.70
N LYS A 26 20.83 48.08 35.37
CA LYS A 26 21.65 46.89 34.68
C LYS A 26 21.97 46.42 33.10
N SER A 27 22.90 45.48 32.66
CA SER A 27 22.85 44.65 31.33
C SER A 27 24.05 44.42 30.24
N ARG A 28 23.80 44.00 28.92
CA ARG A 28 24.64 43.52 27.66
C ARG A 28 25.13 44.43 26.37
N GLN A 29 24.60 44.41 25.05
CA GLN A 29 24.59 45.48 23.88
C GLN A 29 23.65 45.38 22.52
N MET A 30 22.94 46.47 21.95
CA MET A 30 21.96 46.71 20.72
C MET A 30 20.37 47.44 20.53
N LYS A 31 19.13 47.75 21.24
CA LYS A 31 18.15 47.56 22.59
C LYS A 31 18.60 47.65 24.30
N VAL A 32 19.28 46.99 25.47
CA VAL A 32 20.27 45.87 26.31
C VAL A 32 20.41 45.65 27.99
N LYS A 33 20.00 46.25 29.14
CA LYS A 33 19.06 47.29 29.61
C LYS A 33 17.68 46.83 28.79
N TYR A 34 17.40 46.17 27.54
CA TYR A 34 17.64 44.92 26.59
C TYR A 34 17.80 45.01 24.90
N THR A 35 19.00 44.93 24.07
CA THR A 35 19.94 45.79 22.97
C THR A 35 20.79 47.57 23.15
N VAL A 36 20.81 49.14 22.75
CA VAL A 36 20.38 50.76 21.94
C VAL A 36 19.88 52.66 22.47
N PRO A 37 19.39 53.57 23.77
CA PRO A 37 18.23 54.09 25.18
C PRO A 37 17.22 53.63 26.85
N THR A 38 17.06 52.44 27.97
CA THR A 38 17.78 50.79 28.52
C THR A 38 18.66 49.19 27.73
N VAL A 39 20.09 48.33 27.61
CA VAL A 39 21.96 48.48 28.10
C VAL A 39 23.09 49.94 27.98
N SER A 40 23.25 51.10 27.08
CA SER A 40 22.55 51.94 25.79
C SER A 40 21.28 51.61 24.51
N LYS A 41 19.77 51.11 24.34
CA LYS A 41 18.03 51.35 23.57
C LYS A 41 16.84 52.63 23.56
N SER A 42 15.71 53.26 24.22
CA SER A 42 14.69 53.80 25.36
C SER A 42 14.24 53.32 26.89
N ARG A 43 13.37 53.72 27.86
CA ARG A 43 13.15 52.88 29.19
C ARG A 43 12.59 51.32 29.07
N GLN A 44 11.75 50.60 29.86
CA GLN A 44 11.19 49.20 29.52
C GLN A 44 10.08 49.05 28.43
N MET A 45 10.20 48.27 27.35
CA MET A 45 9.60 46.93 27.22
C MET A 45 9.78 46.35 25.80
N THR A 46 9.70 45.02 25.67
CA THR A 46 9.35 44.31 24.43
C THR A 46 10.05 42.94 24.35
N VAL A 47 10.03 42.28 23.18
CA VAL A 47 11.02 41.25 22.79
C VAL A 47 10.98 39.91 23.52
N LYS A 48 9.80 39.38 23.92
CA LYS A 48 9.69 38.09 24.64
C LYS A 48 8.36 37.30 24.47
N TYR A 49 7.61 37.46 23.37
CA TYR A 49 6.28 36.82 23.21
C TYR A 49 5.98 36.41 21.76
N THR A 50 5.28 35.28 21.56
CA THR A 50 4.88 34.70 20.26
C THR A 50 3.70 33.71 20.46
N THR A 51 2.86 33.53 19.45
CA THR A 51 1.85 32.45 19.29
C THR A 51 1.80 32.03 17.80
N TYR A 52 1.15 30.90 17.44
CA TYR A 52 1.78 29.80 16.66
C TYR A 52 2.51 28.90 17.67
N ILE A 53 2.06 27.65 17.85
CA ILE A 53 2.68 26.74 18.83
C ILE A 53 3.83 26.02 18.14
N VAL A 54 5.05 26.41 18.48
CA VAL A 54 6.28 25.93 17.83
C VAL A 54 6.65 24.51 18.27
N GLN A 55 6.27 24.09 19.49
CA GLN A 55 6.49 22.73 19.99
C GLN A 55 5.69 22.50 21.28
N ILE A 56 4.98 21.37 21.42
CA ILE A 56 4.32 20.97 22.67
C ILE A 56 5.07 19.78 23.27
N MET A 57 5.53 19.92 24.50
CA MET A 57 6.05 18.83 25.35
C MET A 57 5.43 19.00 26.75
N THR A 58 4.13 18.67 26.89
CA THR A 58 3.32 18.95 28.11
C THR A 58 2.06 18.08 28.27
N ASP A 59 1.74 17.76 29.53
CA ASP A 59 0.36 17.73 30.08
C ASP A 59 -0.60 16.62 29.58
N GLY A 60 -0.12 15.51 29.00
CA GLY A 60 -0.95 14.34 28.60
C GLY A 60 -2.15 14.73 27.74
N SER A 61 -1.92 15.66 26.81
CA SER A 61 -2.83 16.79 26.66
C SER A 61 -3.87 16.63 25.56
N LYS A 62 -5.00 17.29 25.75
CA LYS A 62 -5.94 17.61 24.66
C LYS A 62 -5.38 18.84 23.94
N VAL A 63 -4.88 18.65 22.72
CA VAL A 63 -4.34 19.75 21.91
C VAL A 63 -5.39 20.18 20.91
N HIS A 64 -5.83 21.44 21.00
CA HIS A 64 -6.67 22.08 19.99
C HIS A 64 -5.97 23.33 19.46
N SER A 65 -5.61 23.33 18.17
CA SER A 65 -4.96 24.47 17.52
C SER A 65 -5.23 24.49 16.04
N THR A 66 -5.35 25.67 15.42
CA THR A 66 -5.47 25.79 13.96
C THR A 66 -4.24 25.24 13.24
N TYR A 67 -3.04 25.54 13.75
CA TYR A 67 -1.77 25.10 13.19
C TYR A 67 -0.88 24.54 14.29
N ILE A 68 -0.27 23.38 14.03
CA ILE A 68 0.70 22.76 14.92
C ILE A 68 1.92 22.39 14.09
N GLY A 69 3.10 22.88 14.48
CA GLY A 69 4.35 22.43 13.89
C GLY A 69 4.63 21.00 14.33
N GLN A 70 4.99 20.82 15.60
CA GLN A 70 5.33 19.49 16.14
C GLN A 70 4.61 19.17 17.45
N ILE A 71 4.13 17.94 17.56
CA ILE A 71 3.60 17.34 18.79
C ILE A 71 4.51 16.18 19.18
N MET A 72 5.05 16.22 20.40
CA MET A 72 5.76 15.09 21.01
C MET A 72 5.19 14.83 22.40
N THR A 73 4.42 13.75 22.53
CA THR A 73 3.68 13.42 23.76
C THR A 73 3.45 11.91 23.88
N ASP A 74 3.48 11.35 25.08
CA ASP A 74 3.20 9.92 25.30
C ASP A 74 1.75 9.57 24.88
N GLU A 75 0.75 10.27 25.43
CA GLU A 75 -0.65 10.14 25.03
C GLU A 75 -1.22 11.50 24.59
N SER A 76 -1.97 11.53 23.48
CA SER A 76 -2.67 12.76 23.07
C SER A 76 -4.00 12.57 22.35
N LYS A 77 -4.85 13.59 22.49
CA LYS A 77 -5.99 13.84 21.60
C LYS A 77 -5.74 15.14 20.87
N VAL A 78 -5.46 15.04 19.57
CA VAL A 78 -5.07 16.18 18.73
C VAL A 78 -6.23 16.56 17.82
N HIS A 79 -6.62 17.83 17.83
CA HIS A 79 -7.59 18.39 16.91
C HIS A 79 -7.03 19.66 16.25
N SER A 80 -6.78 19.62 14.93
CA SER A 80 -6.14 20.74 14.21
C SER A 80 -6.64 20.97 12.78
N THR A 81 -6.48 22.18 12.23
CA THR A 81 -6.66 22.34 10.77
C THR A 81 -5.45 21.76 10.03
N TYR A 82 -4.24 22.10 10.49
CA TYR A 82 -2.97 21.60 9.94
C TYR A 82 -2.05 21.12 11.08
N SER A 83 -1.38 19.99 10.86
CA SER A 83 -0.25 19.51 11.69
C SER A 83 0.93 19.09 10.80
N GLU A 84 2.14 19.59 11.06
CA GLU A 84 3.30 19.18 10.25
C GLU A 84 3.81 17.80 10.68
N LYS A 85 4.05 17.58 11.97
CA LYS A 85 4.51 16.30 12.51
C LYS A 85 3.90 15.96 13.86
N ILE A 86 3.47 14.71 14.00
CA ILE A 86 2.94 14.13 15.24
C ILE A 86 3.78 12.91 15.61
N THR A 87 4.38 12.91 16.79
CA THR A 87 5.14 11.77 17.33
C THR A 87 4.62 11.44 18.73
N THR A 88 3.98 10.27 18.90
CA THR A 88 3.33 9.90 20.17
C THR A 88 3.35 8.40 20.39
N ASP A 89 3.27 7.92 21.62
CA ASP A 89 3.09 6.49 21.88
C ASP A 89 1.64 6.11 21.51
N GLU A 90 0.65 6.81 22.08
CA GLU A 90 -0.77 6.66 21.72
C GLU A 90 -1.42 7.98 21.28
N SER A 91 -2.17 7.95 20.18
CA SER A 91 -2.94 9.14 19.77
C SER A 91 -4.31 8.88 19.14
N ASN A 92 -5.21 9.84 19.37
CA ASN A 92 -6.38 10.05 18.52
C ASN A 92 -6.24 11.39 17.81
N VAL A 93 -6.02 11.35 16.49
CA VAL A 93 -5.76 12.55 15.69
C VAL A 93 -6.96 12.84 14.78
N HIS A 94 -7.51 14.04 14.92
CA HIS A 94 -8.45 14.62 13.98
C HIS A 94 -7.84 15.87 13.34
N SER A 95 -7.59 15.86 12.03
CA SER A 95 -7.11 17.06 11.36
C SER A 95 -7.69 17.25 9.97
N THR A 96 -7.37 18.33 9.25
CA THR A 96 -7.66 18.44 7.80
C THR A 96 -6.44 18.05 6.97
N TYR A 97 -5.25 18.48 7.40
CA TYR A 97 -3.97 18.15 6.78
C TYR A 97 -2.97 17.69 7.85
N ILE A 98 -2.28 16.59 7.58
CA ILE A 98 -1.14 16.16 8.37
C ILE A 98 0.03 15.84 7.43
N GLY A 99 1.21 16.37 7.72
CA GLY A 99 2.44 15.94 7.04
C GLY A 99 2.78 14.52 7.47
N GLN A 100 3.29 14.35 8.68
CA GLN A 100 3.78 13.06 9.16
C GLN A 100 3.17 12.63 10.50
N ILE A 101 2.85 11.34 10.61
CA ILE A 101 2.47 10.67 11.86
C ILE A 101 3.48 9.55 12.15
N MET A 102 4.07 9.54 13.34
CA MET A 102 4.95 8.48 13.84
C MET A 102 4.44 8.02 15.22
N THR A 103 3.81 6.86 15.33
CA THR A 103 3.17 6.44 16.60
C THR A 103 3.26 4.95 16.88
N GLU A 104 3.21 4.52 18.14
CA GLU A 104 3.04 3.09 18.44
C GLU A 104 1.58 2.66 18.15
N GLU A 105 0.60 3.31 18.77
CA GLU A 105 -0.84 3.12 18.48
C GLU A 105 -1.52 4.43 18.03
N SER A 106 -2.29 4.38 16.93
CA SER A 106 -3.09 5.54 16.53
C SER A 106 -4.46 5.25 15.94
N LYS A 107 -5.40 6.17 16.21
CA LYS A 107 -6.66 6.32 15.48
C LYS A 107 -6.68 7.66 14.78
N VAL A 108 -6.76 7.62 13.46
CA VAL A 108 -6.39 8.77 12.63
C VAL A 108 -7.51 9.10 11.65
N HIS A 109 -8.07 10.31 11.74
CA HIS A 109 -9.19 10.79 10.92
C HIS A 109 -8.88 12.18 10.33
N SER A 110 -8.98 12.34 9.01
CA SER A 110 -8.65 13.59 8.31
C SER A 110 -9.04 13.49 6.84
N THR A 111 -8.68 14.52 6.09
CA THR A 111 -8.82 14.60 4.64
C THR A 111 -7.54 14.17 3.94
N TYR A 112 -6.37 14.68 4.38
CA TYR A 112 -5.08 14.44 3.74
C TYR A 112 -3.99 14.05 4.76
N ILE A 113 -3.23 13.00 4.44
CA ILE A 113 -1.95 12.68 5.10
C ILE A 113 -0.88 12.44 4.04
N GLU A 114 0.30 13.02 4.23
CA GLU A 114 1.46 12.71 3.40
C GLU A 114 2.08 11.36 3.80
N GLN A 115 2.39 11.15 5.09
CA GLN A 115 3.00 9.91 5.58
C GLN A 115 2.49 9.43 6.95
N ILE A 116 2.27 8.12 7.07
CA ILE A 116 1.97 7.42 8.33
C ILE A 116 3.02 6.33 8.57
N THR A 117 3.59 6.29 9.77
CA THR A 117 4.45 5.20 10.25
C THR A 117 3.99 4.80 11.65
N THR A 118 3.51 3.58 11.83
CA THR A 118 2.96 3.15 13.14
C THR A 118 2.85 1.65 13.31
N ASP A 119 3.07 1.15 14.52
CA ASP A 119 2.98 -0.27 14.80
C ASP A 119 1.52 -0.77 14.71
N LYS A 120 0.57 -0.03 15.29
CA LYS A 120 -0.87 -0.37 15.28
C LYS A 120 -1.72 0.82 14.88
N SER A 121 -2.53 0.69 13.82
CA SER A 121 -3.40 1.81 13.43
C SER A 121 -4.78 1.49 12.87
N LYS A 122 -5.67 2.48 13.03
CA LYS A 122 -6.94 2.58 12.32
C LYS A 122 -7.00 3.92 11.58
N VAL A 123 -7.01 3.86 10.25
CA VAL A 123 -6.92 5.04 9.37
C VAL A 123 -8.17 5.15 8.48
N HIS A 124 -8.77 6.34 8.40
CA HIS A 124 -10.01 6.62 7.63
C HIS A 124 -9.87 7.91 6.80
N ARG A 125 -9.85 7.85 5.45
CA ARG A 125 -9.36 8.95 4.59
C ARG A 125 -10.08 9.22 3.28
N THR A 126 -9.92 10.45 2.80
CA THR A 126 -9.88 10.76 1.36
C THR A 126 -8.52 10.36 0.79
N TYR A 127 -7.46 11.14 1.01
CA TYR A 127 -6.12 10.94 0.41
C TYR A 127 -5.09 10.49 1.46
N ILE A 128 -4.18 9.59 1.05
CA ILE A 128 -2.94 9.26 1.77
C ILE A 128 -1.79 9.16 0.76
N GLY A 129 -0.62 9.75 1.04
CA GLY A 129 0.59 9.45 0.28
C GLY A 129 1.06 8.03 0.61
N GLN A 130 1.72 7.88 1.75
CA GLN A 130 2.35 6.62 2.16
C GLN A 130 1.88 6.11 3.51
N ILE A 131 1.71 4.79 3.62
CA ILE A 131 1.41 4.07 4.86
C ILE A 131 2.47 2.98 5.09
N MET A 132 3.10 2.98 6.25
CA MET A 132 3.99 1.91 6.72
C MET A 132 3.54 1.46 8.11
N THR A 133 2.95 0.26 8.25
CA THR A 133 2.41 -0.19 9.54
C THR A 133 2.51 -1.69 9.79
N ASP A 134 2.84 -2.12 11.00
CA ASP A 134 2.89 -3.56 11.29
C ASP A 134 1.48 -4.18 11.33
N GLU A 135 0.55 -3.59 12.06
CA GLU A 135 -0.86 -4.01 12.13
C GLU A 135 -1.79 -2.84 11.78
N SER A 136 -2.68 -3.00 10.79
CA SER A 136 -3.61 -1.91 10.48
C SER A 136 -4.97 -2.25 9.89
N LYS A 137 -5.88 -1.29 10.06
CA LYS A 137 -7.13 -1.18 9.28
C LYS A 137 -7.13 0.14 8.53
N VAL A 138 -6.96 0.05 7.22
CA VAL A 138 -6.90 1.22 6.33
C VAL A 138 -8.19 1.30 5.53
N HIS A 139 -8.86 2.46 5.60
CA HIS A 139 -9.97 2.80 4.73
C HIS A 139 -9.70 4.14 4.04
N SER A 140 -9.52 4.14 2.71
CA SER A 140 -9.15 5.33 1.93
C SER A 140 -9.94 5.47 0.62
N THR A 141 -9.97 6.69 0.07
CA THR A 141 -10.49 6.94 -1.29
C THR A 141 -9.35 6.91 -2.30
N TYR A 142 -8.19 7.42 -1.92
CA TYR A 142 -6.95 7.43 -2.69
C TYR A 142 -5.77 7.11 -1.77
N SER A 143 -4.84 6.27 -2.22
CA SER A 143 -3.55 6.05 -1.57
C SER A 143 -2.45 5.89 -2.62
N GLU A 144 -1.23 6.39 -2.38
CA GLU A 144 -0.13 6.14 -3.33
C GLU A 144 0.52 4.79 -3.04
N GLN A 145 0.95 4.59 -1.80
CA GLN A 145 1.64 3.38 -1.36
C GLN A 145 1.14 2.88 0.00
N ILE A 146 1.01 1.57 0.12
CA ILE A 146 0.66 0.88 1.37
C ILE A 146 1.62 -0.28 1.60
N THR A 147 2.34 -0.24 2.72
CA THR A 147 3.21 -1.32 3.18
C THR A 147 2.78 -1.74 4.58
N THR A 148 2.33 -2.97 4.76
CA THR A 148 1.86 -3.44 6.07
C THR A 148 2.21 -4.88 6.39
N GLY A 149 2.39 -5.23 7.66
CA GLY A 149 2.46 -6.65 8.07
C GLY A 149 1.08 -7.31 7.99
N GLU A 150 0.33 -7.28 9.09
CA GLU A 150 -1.04 -7.80 9.17
C GLU A 150 -2.07 -6.69 8.92
N SER A 151 -2.92 -6.80 7.90
CA SER A 151 -3.86 -5.70 7.64
C SER A 151 -5.20 -6.04 6.99
N ASN A 152 -6.13 -5.09 7.15
CA ASN A 152 -7.31 -5.00 6.29
C ASN A 152 -7.25 -3.68 5.53
N VAL A 153 -7.00 -3.76 4.23
CA VAL A 153 -6.91 -2.60 3.34
C VAL A 153 -8.19 -2.50 2.52
N ASN A 154 -8.91 -1.39 2.64
CA ASN A 154 -10.02 -1.04 1.78
C ASN A 154 -9.77 0.32 1.14
N SER A 155 -9.42 0.34 -0.15
CA SER A 155 -9.16 1.58 -0.88
C SER A 155 -9.88 1.59 -2.22
N THR A 156 -10.41 2.74 -2.63
CA THR A 156 -10.96 2.85 -3.98
C THR A 156 -9.84 2.84 -5.03
N TYR A 157 -8.81 3.65 -4.84
CA TYR A 157 -7.73 3.80 -5.80
C TYR A 157 -6.37 3.76 -5.12
N ILE A 158 -5.47 2.94 -5.65
CA ILE A 158 -4.07 2.88 -5.22
C ILE A 158 -3.18 3.12 -6.43
N SER A 159 -2.45 4.23 -6.43
CA SER A 159 -1.75 4.68 -7.63
C SER A 159 -0.48 3.91 -7.91
N GLU A 160 0.19 3.32 -6.92
CA GLU A 160 1.48 2.66 -7.16
C GLU A 160 1.51 1.23 -6.63
N GLN A 161 1.53 1.04 -5.30
CA GLN A 161 1.80 -0.29 -4.77
C GLN A 161 1.14 -0.60 -3.43
N ILE A 162 0.77 -1.87 -3.29
CA ILE A 162 0.41 -2.51 -2.03
C ILE A 162 1.43 -3.63 -1.77
N THR A 163 2.05 -3.61 -0.60
CA THR A 163 2.90 -4.69 -0.12
C THR A 163 2.39 -5.15 1.24
N THR A 164 1.96 -6.41 1.36
CA THR A 164 1.53 -6.93 2.66
C THR A 164 2.05 -8.32 2.98
N ASP A 165 2.15 -8.63 4.27
CA ASP A 165 2.08 -10.02 4.74
C ASP A 165 0.58 -10.40 4.84
N ASP A 166 0.15 -10.99 5.96
CA ASP A 166 -1.19 -11.55 6.18
C ASP A 166 -2.31 -10.49 6.12
N SER A 167 -2.95 -10.38 4.94
CA SER A 167 -3.92 -9.32 4.71
C SER A 167 -5.18 -9.72 3.96
N LYS A 168 -6.19 -8.89 4.17
CA LYS A 168 -7.37 -8.81 3.31
C LYS A 168 -7.33 -7.48 2.57
N ILE A 169 -7.18 -7.54 1.26
CA ILE A 169 -7.16 -6.38 0.38
C ILE A 169 -8.47 -6.34 -0.39
N HIS A 170 -9.16 -5.21 -0.32
CA HIS A 170 -10.29 -4.88 -1.15
C HIS A 170 -10.04 -3.55 -1.85
N ASN A 171 -9.90 -3.56 -3.18
CA ASN A 171 -9.71 -2.33 -3.93
C ASN A 171 -10.40 -2.31 -5.29
N THR A 172 -10.68 -1.10 -5.80
CA THR A 172 -11.23 -0.97 -7.16
C THR A 172 -10.09 -0.96 -8.18
N TYR A 173 -9.05 -0.17 -7.94
CA TYR A 173 -7.90 -0.05 -8.82
C TYR A 173 -6.59 -0.08 -8.02
N SER A 174 -5.60 -0.79 -8.53
CA SER A 174 -4.21 -0.72 -8.05
C SER A 174 -3.26 -0.94 -9.21
N GLU A 175 -2.14 -0.23 -9.24
CA GLU A 175 -1.06 -0.62 -10.14
C GLU A 175 -0.47 -1.96 -9.68
N GLN A 176 0.23 -2.04 -8.57
CA GLN A 176 0.86 -3.30 -8.13
C GLN A 176 0.34 -3.80 -6.78
N ILE A 177 0.14 -5.13 -6.66
CA ILE A 177 -0.13 -5.82 -5.39
C ILE A 177 0.92 -6.92 -5.19
N THR A 178 1.61 -6.90 -4.06
CA THR A 178 2.55 -7.92 -3.63
C THR A 178 2.12 -8.40 -2.24
N THR A 179 1.78 -9.67 -2.07
CA THR A 179 1.33 -10.17 -0.76
C THR A 179 1.77 -11.60 -0.49
N ASP A 180 2.16 -11.96 0.74
CA ASP A 180 2.06 -13.36 1.16
C ASP A 180 0.73 -13.63 1.89
N GLU A 181 0.38 -14.90 2.08
CA GLU A 181 -0.75 -15.43 2.88
C GLU A 181 -2.09 -14.65 2.84
N SER A 182 -2.45 -14.09 1.67
CA SER A 182 -3.50 -13.07 1.60
C SER A 182 -4.79 -13.47 0.87
N LYS A 183 -5.81 -12.62 1.04
CA LYS A 183 -7.03 -12.60 0.23
C LYS A 183 -7.13 -11.26 -0.49
N VAL A 184 -7.07 -11.29 -1.81
CA VAL A 184 -7.11 -10.10 -2.66
C VAL A 184 -8.43 -10.07 -3.43
N HIS A 185 -9.20 -8.99 -3.25
CA HIS A 185 -10.38 -8.67 -4.05
C HIS A 185 -10.12 -7.36 -4.79
N SER A 186 -9.94 -7.43 -6.11
CA SER A 186 -9.71 -6.24 -6.94
C SER A 186 -10.65 -6.17 -8.14
N THR A 187 -11.05 -4.97 -8.56
CA THR A 187 -11.74 -4.84 -9.86
C THR A 187 -10.74 -4.81 -10.99
N TYR A 188 -9.67 -4.02 -10.86
CA TYR A 188 -8.62 -3.87 -11.85
C TYR A 188 -7.25 -3.79 -11.17
N SER A 189 -6.26 -4.51 -11.72
CA SER A 189 -4.87 -4.40 -11.24
C SER A 189 -3.85 -4.36 -12.40
N GLU A 190 -2.66 -3.76 -12.17
CA GLU A 190 -1.49 -3.64 -13.08
C GLU A 190 -0.26 -4.54 -12.73
N GLN A 191 -0.28 -5.27 -11.60
CA GLN A 191 0.49 -6.50 -11.27
C GLN A 191 -0.11 -7.15 -10.02
N ILE A 192 -0.13 -8.49 -9.93
CA ILE A 192 -0.38 -9.23 -8.68
C ILE A 192 0.71 -10.30 -8.48
N THR A 193 1.39 -10.29 -7.32
CA THR A 193 2.44 -11.26 -6.94
C THR A 193 2.15 -11.88 -5.56
N THR A 194 1.88 -13.21 -5.44
CA THR A 194 1.30 -13.79 -4.18
C THR A 194 1.51 -15.30 -3.81
N ASN A 195 0.94 -15.78 -2.65
CA ASN A 195 0.90 -17.19 -2.10
C ASN A 195 -0.35 -17.56 -1.17
N ASP A 196 -0.78 -18.86 -1.07
CA ASP A 196 -2.19 -19.48 -1.16
C ASP A 196 -3.13 -18.79 -2.16
N SER A 197 -2.70 -17.68 -2.72
CA SER A 197 -3.44 -16.48 -2.40
C SER A 197 -4.75 -16.54 -3.11
N LYS A 198 -5.79 -16.26 -2.34
CA LYS A 198 -7.11 -16.25 -2.93
C LYS A 198 -7.23 -14.90 -3.62
N VAL A 199 -7.01 -14.92 -4.93
CA VAL A 199 -7.07 -13.74 -5.79
C VAL A 199 -8.40 -13.76 -6.52
N TYR A 200 -9.22 -12.74 -6.28
CA TYR A 200 -10.48 -12.50 -6.96
C TYR A 200 -10.37 -11.18 -7.72
N THR A 201 -10.33 -11.25 -9.05
CA THR A 201 -10.21 -10.05 -9.90
C THR A 201 -11.32 -9.96 -10.93
N THR A 202 -11.61 -8.77 -11.46
CA THR A 202 -12.36 -8.69 -12.72
C THR A 202 -11.39 -8.68 -13.89
N HIS A 203 -10.31 -7.90 -13.78
CA HIS A 203 -9.23 -7.82 -14.77
C HIS A 203 -7.87 -7.79 -14.06
N ARG A 204 -6.91 -8.57 -14.56
CA ARG A 204 -5.47 -8.35 -14.34
C ARG A 204 -4.69 -8.85 -15.56
N GLU A 205 -3.77 -8.05 -16.07
CA GLU A 205 -2.92 -8.46 -17.20
C GLU A 205 -1.86 -9.50 -16.81
N GLN A 206 -1.37 -9.52 -15.57
CA GLN A 206 -0.31 -10.43 -15.12
C GLN A 206 -0.48 -10.81 -13.66
N ILE A 207 -0.54 -12.12 -13.41
CA ILE A 207 -0.54 -12.74 -12.09
C ILE A 207 0.69 -13.65 -11.99
N THR A 208 1.51 -13.43 -10.96
CA THR A 208 2.65 -14.30 -10.62
C THR A 208 2.43 -14.91 -9.23
N THR A 209 2.36 -16.22 -9.07
CA THR A 209 2.09 -16.83 -7.75
C THR A 209 2.84 -18.13 -7.51
N ASN A 210 3.20 -18.43 -6.25
CA ASN A 210 3.79 -19.74 -5.93
C ASN A 210 2.69 -20.80 -5.76
N ALA A 211 1.80 -20.61 -4.78
CA ALA A 211 0.60 -21.44 -4.63
C ALA A 211 -0.63 -20.53 -4.60
N SER A 212 -1.61 -20.70 -5.50
CA SER A 212 -2.78 -19.79 -5.48
C SER A 212 -4.12 -20.36 -5.97
N LYS A 213 -5.20 -19.70 -5.54
CA LYS A 213 -6.53 -19.86 -6.13
C LYS A 213 -6.92 -18.54 -6.80
N VAL A 214 -6.94 -18.54 -8.12
CA VAL A 214 -7.26 -17.36 -8.92
C VAL A 214 -8.67 -17.50 -9.49
N HIS A 215 -9.51 -16.51 -9.24
CA HIS A 215 -10.81 -16.37 -9.88
C HIS A 215 -10.91 -15.02 -10.59
N SER A 216 -11.08 -15.00 -11.90
CA SER A 216 -11.19 -13.76 -12.67
C SER A 216 -12.26 -13.78 -13.75
N THR A 217 -12.56 -12.61 -14.32
CA THR A 217 -13.30 -12.54 -15.59
C THR A 217 -12.32 -12.53 -16.77
N TYR A 218 -11.25 -11.73 -16.68
CA TYR A 218 -10.27 -11.57 -17.73
C TYR A 218 -8.85 -11.58 -17.17
N ILE A 219 -7.97 -12.42 -17.74
CA ILE A 219 -6.54 -12.45 -17.42
C ILE A 219 -5.74 -12.49 -18.71
N VAL A 220 -4.70 -11.67 -18.84
CA VAL A 220 -3.80 -11.74 -20.01
C VAL A 220 -2.73 -12.80 -19.81
N GLN A 221 -2.07 -12.84 -18.65
CA GLN A 221 -0.98 -13.77 -18.38
C GLN A 221 -1.01 -14.29 -16.93
N ILE A 222 -0.75 -15.58 -16.76
CA ILE A 222 -0.54 -16.24 -15.46
C ILE A 222 0.80 -16.97 -15.49
N MET A 223 1.63 -16.75 -14.47
CA MET A 223 2.87 -17.50 -14.20
C MET A 223 2.79 -18.05 -12.78
N THR A 224 2.81 -19.38 -12.62
CA THR A 224 2.63 -19.96 -11.30
C THR A 224 3.20 -21.34 -11.13
N ASP A 225 3.69 -21.67 -9.95
CA ASP A 225 4.19 -23.02 -9.67
C ASP A 225 3.00 -23.97 -9.49
N GLU A 226 2.13 -23.72 -8.50
CA GLU A 226 0.91 -24.48 -8.23
C GLU A 226 -0.35 -23.59 -8.24
N SER A 227 -1.35 -23.90 -9.06
CA SER A 227 -2.57 -23.07 -9.06
C SER A 227 -3.89 -23.78 -9.35
N LYS A 228 -4.97 -23.16 -8.85
CA LYS A 228 -6.34 -23.38 -9.32
C LYS A 228 -6.85 -22.10 -9.94
N VAL A 229 -7.02 -22.09 -11.25
CA VAL A 229 -7.47 -20.93 -12.02
C VAL A 229 -8.90 -21.16 -12.50
N HIS A 230 -9.78 -20.20 -12.21
CA HIS A 230 -11.11 -20.11 -12.80
C HIS A 230 -11.26 -18.75 -13.49
N SER A 231 -11.39 -18.70 -14.82
CA SER A 231 -11.55 -17.43 -15.53
C SER A 231 -12.44 -17.53 -16.76
N THR A 232 -13.21 -16.50 -17.07
CA THR A 232 -13.96 -16.49 -18.35
C THR A 232 -13.00 -16.45 -19.54
N TYR A 233 -11.99 -15.57 -19.50
CA TYR A 233 -10.98 -15.44 -20.55
C TYR A 233 -9.58 -15.48 -19.96
N ILE A 234 -8.69 -16.21 -20.63
CA ILE A 234 -7.25 -16.25 -20.35
C ILE A 234 -6.47 -16.11 -21.65
N GLY A 235 -5.52 -15.17 -21.71
CA GLY A 235 -4.55 -15.12 -22.80
C GLY A 235 -3.58 -16.29 -22.69
N GLN A 236 -2.62 -16.19 -21.77
CA GLN A 236 -1.55 -17.16 -21.60
C GLN A 236 -1.46 -17.71 -20.17
N ILE A 237 -1.17 -19.01 -20.05
CA ILE A 237 -0.82 -19.68 -18.79
C ILE A 237 0.54 -20.36 -18.96
N MET A 238 1.45 -20.16 -18.00
CA MET A 238 2.70 -20.91 -17.84
C MET A 238 2.78 -21.41 -16.40
N THR A 239 2.84 -22.73 -16.19
CA THR A 239 2.74 -23.29 -14.83
C THR A 239 3.26 -24.70 -14.69
N ASP A 240 3.86 -25.03 -13.55
CA ASP A 240 4.33 -26.39 -13.30
C ASP A 240 3.14 -27.32 -13.03
N GLU A 241 2.29 -27.02 -12.04
CA GLU A 241 1.07 -27.77 -11.74
C GLU A 241 -0.18 -26.90 -11.70
N SER A 242 -1.22 -27.26 -12.46
CA SER A 242 -2.47 -26.47 -12.43
C SER A 242 -3.79 -27.20 -12.62
N LYS A 243 -4.85 -26.58 -12.11
CA LYS A 243 -6.24 -26.87 -12.49
C LYS A 243 -6.84 -25.62 -13.10
N VAL A 244 -7.10 -25.66 -14.39
CA VAL A 244 -7.62 -24.51 -15.14
C VAL A 244 -9.06 -24.79 -15.54
N HIS A 245 -9.96 -23.87 -15.21
CA HIS A 245 -11.33 -23.85 -15.69
C HIS A 245 -11.59 -22.53 -16.41
N SER A 246 -11.86 -22.57 -17.71
CA SER A 246 -12.12 -21.34 -18.47
C SER A 246 -13.22 -21.45 -19.51
N THR A 247 -13.71 -20.32 -20.00
CA THR A 247 -14.53 -20.32 -21.22
C THR A 247 -13.61 -20.26 -22.44
N TYR A 248 -12.61 -19.39 -22.42
CA TYR A 248 -11.65 -19.20 -23.50
C TYR A 248 -10.22 -19.15 -22.95
N SER A 249 -9.31 -19.88 -23.61
CA SER A 249 -7.87 -19.80 -23.37
C SER A 249 -7.10 -19.74 -24.69
N GLU A 250 -6.22 -18.76 -24.86
CA GLU A 250 -5.44 -18.64 -26.11
C GLU A 250 -4.25 -19.61 -26.11
N LYS A 251 -3.38 -19.58 -25.10
CA LYS A 251 -2.21 -20.45 -24.98
C LYS A 251 -2.04 -21.00 -23.56
N ILE A 252 -1.75 -22.29 -23.46
CA ILE A 252 -1.45 -22.96 -22.19
C ILE A 252 -0.15 -23.75 -22.36
N THR A 253 0.81 -23.53 -21.46
CA THR A 253 2.06 -24.30 -21.34
C THR A 253 2.16 -24.80 -19.89
N THR A 254 2.11 -26.12 -19.66
CA THR A 254 2.20 -26.67 -18.30
C THR A 254 2.99 -27.96 -18.21
N ASP A 255 3.60 -28.28 -17.07
CA ASP A 255 4.15 -29.63 -16.86
C ASP A 255 3.02 -30.61 -16.55
N GLU A 256 2.23 -30.36 -15.50
CA GLU A 256 1.05 -31.14 -15.14
C GLU A 256 -0.23 -30.29 -15.07
N SER A 257 -1.29 -30.68 -15.77
CA SER A 257 -2.55 -29.94 -15.66
C SER A 257 -3.86 -30.72 -15.79
N ASN A 258 -4.90 -30.19 -15.16
CA ASN A 258 -6.29 -30.52 -15.48
C ASN A 258 -6.97 -29.29 -16.06
N VAL A 259 -7.20 -29.30 -17.37
CA VAL A 259 -7.80 -28.17 -18.10
C VAL A 259 -9.23 -28.50 -18.49
N HIS A 260 -10.16 -27.65 -18.09
CA HIS A 260 -11.54 -27.66 -18.56
C HIS A 260 -11.81 -26.33 -19.24
N SER A 261 -12.03 -26.32 -20.55
CA SER A 261 -12.32 -25.07 -21.26
C SER A 261 -13.33 -25.23 -22.39
N THR A 262 -14.11 -24.20 -22.70
CA THR A 262 -14.98 -24.30 -23.88
C THR A 262 -14.15 -24.19 -25.17
N TYR A 263 -13.23 -23.22 -25.24
CA TYR A 263 -12.34 -22.99 -26.37
C TYR A 263 -10.89 -22.87 -25.92
N ILE A 264 -10.01 -23.57 -26.62
CA ILE A 264 -8.56 -23.46 -26.43
C ILE A 264 -7.88 -23.22 -27.78
N GLY A 265 -7.02 -22.21 -27.89
CA GLY A 265 -6.16 -22.05 -29.06
C GLY A 265 -5.09 -23.14 -29.08
N GLN A 266 -4.10 -23.01 -28.21
CA GLN A 266 -2.93 -23.90 -28.15
C GLN A 266 -2.71 -24.48 -26.75
N ILE A 267 -2.29 -25.75 -26.72
CA ILE A 267 -1.72 -26.40 -25.52
C ILE A 267 -0.37 -27.01 -25.87
N MET A 268 0.60 -26.79 -24.99
CA MET A 268 1.83 -27.56 -24.85
C MET A 268 1.85 -28.12 -23.42
N THR A 269 2.01 -29.42 -23.19
CA THR A 269 2.12 -29.97 -21.82
C THR A 269 2.72 -31.36 -21.74
N ASP A 270 3.44 -31.69 -20.66
CA ASP A 270 4.03 -33.01 -20.44
C ASP A 270 2.98 -34.04 -19.97
N GLU A 271 2.10 -33.68 -19.03
CA GLU A 271 1.01 -34.53 -18.51
C GLU A 271 -0.30 -33.76 -18.31
N SER A 272 -1.37 -34.19 -18.98
CA SER A 272 -2.64 -33.48 -18.80
C SER A 272 -3.91 -34.31 -18.93
N LYS A 273 -4.95 -33.82 -18.25
CA LYS A 273 -6.34 -34.16 -18.55
C LYS A 273 -7.00 -32.93 -19.12
N VAL A 274 -7.39 -32.98 -20.39
CA VAL A 274 -8.04 -31.84 -21.03
C VAL A 274 -9.43 -32.22 -21.49
N HIS A 275 -10.39 -31.44 -21.01
CA HIS A 275 -11.77 -31.47 -21.46
C HIS A 275 -12.11 -30.14 -22.14
N SER A 276 -12.43 -30.19 -23.44
CA SER A 276 -12.84 -28.97 -24.13
C SER A 276 -13.83 -29.16 -25.26
N THR A 277 -14.64 -28.16 -25.55
CA THR A 277 -15.54 -28.24 -26.70
C THR A 277 -14.75 -28.08 -28.00
N TYR A 278 -13.84 -27.12 -28.06
CA TYR A 278 -13.02 -26.83 -29.23
C TYR A 278 -11.54 -26.63 -28.87
N SER A 279 -10.65 -27.16 -29.70
CA SER A 279 -9.21 -26.89 -29.59
C SER A 279 -8.52 -26.83 -30.95
N GLU A 280 -7.67 -25.83 -31.20
CA GLU A 280 -6.98 -25.69 -32.49
C GLU A 280 -5.75 -26.59 -32.57
N GLN A 281 -4.84 -26.48 -31.60
CA GLN A 281 -3.59 -27.25 -31.58
C GLN A 281 -3.29 -27.78 -30.19
N ILE A 282 -2.91 -29.05 -30.14
CA ILE A 282 -2.53 -29.74 -28.89
C ILE A 282 -1.24 -30.49 -29.15
N THR A 283 -0.21 -30.16 -28.38
CA THR A 283 1.04 -30.92 -28.30
C THR A 283 1.17 -31.46 -26.87
N THR A 284 1.25 -32.79 -26.72
CA THR A 284 1.35 -33.40 -25.40
C THR A 284 1.99 -34.78 -25.40
N ASP A 285 2.88 -35.02 -24.45
CA ASP A 285 3.56 -36.31 -24.30
C ASP A 285 2.56 -37.36 -23.82
N LYS A 286 1.88 -37.10 -22.71
CA LYS A 286 1.10 -38.11 -21.95
C LYS A 286 -0.25 -37.54 -21.50
N SER A 287 -1.36 -37.80 -22.23
CA SER A 287 -2.63 -37.12 -21.92
C SER A 287 -3.92 -37.95 -22.04
N LYS A 288 -4.96 -37.48 -21.34
CA LYS A 288 -6.36 -37.91 -21.54
C LYS A 288 -7.15 -36.74 -22.09
N LEU A 289 -7.59 -36.86 -23.34
CA LEU A 289 -8.32 -35.82 -24.06
C LEU A 289 -9.78 -36.24 -24.25
N HIS A 290 -10.72 -35.44 -23.78
CA HIS A 290 -12.16 -35.65 -24.01
C HIS A 290 -12.77 -34.37 -24.58
N ARG A 291 -12.85 -34.28 -25.91
CA ARG A 291 -13.16 -33.03 -26.62
C ARG A 291 -14.21 -33.21 -27.72
N THR A 292 -14.84 -32.13 -28.20
CA THR A 292 -15.84 -32.24 -29.28
C THR A 292 -15.21 -32.09 -30.67
N TYR A 293 -14.53 -30.97 -30.93
CA TYR A 293 -13.84 -30.67 -32.20
C TYR A 293 -12.37 -30.37 -31.93
N ILE A 294 -11.48 -30.95 -32.73
CA ILE A 294 -10.04 -30.70 -32.66
C ILE A 294 -9.47 -30.42 -34.05
N GLY A 295 -8.65 -29.38 -34.19
CA GLY A 295 -7.86 -29.14 -35.40
C GLY A 295 -6.71 -30.16 -35.51
N GLN A 296 -5.62 -29.90 -34.80
CA GLN A 296 -4.39 -30.69 -34.85
C GLN A 296 -4.01 -31.26 -33.47
N ILE A 297 -3.59 -32.52 -33.46
CA ILE A 297 -3.03 -33.20 -32.28
C ILE A 297 -1.67 -33.79 -32.64
N MET A 298 -0.68 -33.48 -31.83
CA MET A 298 0.61 -34.14 -31.80
C MET A 298 0.77 -34.76 -30.41
N THR A 299 0.82 -36.09 -30.32
CA THR A 299 0.89 -36.73 -29.01
C THR A 299 1.58 -38.08 -28.97
N ASP A 300 2.47 -38.32 -28.02
CA ASP A 300 3.19 -39.61 -27.96
C ASP A 300 2.32 -40.73 -27.38
N GLU A 301 1.79 -40.55 -26.17
CA GLU A 301 0.98 -41.54 -25.43
C GLU A 301 -0.32 -40.92 -24.89
N SER A 302 -1.37 -40.87 -25.72
CA SER A 302 -2.66 -40.29 -25.28
C SER A 302 -3.90 -41.13 -25.57
N GLU A 303 -4.83 -41.08 -24.62
CA GLU A 303 -6.22 -41.49 -24.83
C GLU A 303 -7.01 -40.30 -25.37
N VAL A 304 -7.35 -40.32 -26.65
CA VAL A 304 -8.11 -39.25 -27.30
C VAL A 304 -9.53 -39.71 -27.61
N HIS A 305 -10.50 -39.07 -26.97
CA HIS A 305 -11.92 -39.15 -27.30
C HIS A 305 -12.35 -37.83 -27.94
N SER A 306 -12.56 -37.85 -29.26
CA SER A 306 -13.06 -36.70 -30.02
C SER A 306 -14.20 -37.09 -30.96
N THR A 307 -15.18 -36.21 -31.13
CA THR A 307 -16.24 -36.38 -32.15
C THR A 307 -15.72 -36.04 -33.54
N TYR A 308 -14.81 -35.08 -33.66
CA TYR A 308 -14.22 -34.65 -34.92
C TYR A 308 -12.75 -34.22 -34.73
N SER A 309 -11.85 -34.69 -35.59
CA SER A 309 -10.41 -34.36 -35.57
C SER A 309 -9.88 -34.24 -37.00
N GLU A 310 -9.16 -33.16 -37.33
CA GLU A 310 -8.63 -32.97 -38.69
C GLU A 310 -7.30 -33.71 -38.92
N GLN A 311 -6.36 -33.65 -37.97
CA GLN A 311 -5.07 -34.37 -38.05
C GLN A 311 -4.60 -34.85 -36.67
N ILE A 312 -4.15 -36.11 -36.59
CA ILE A 312 -3.53 -36.71 -35.40
C ILE A 312 -2.21 -37.34 -35.83
N THR A 313 -1.12 -36.91 -35.20
CA THR A 313 0.22 -37.48 -35.36
C THR A 313 0.68 -38.01 -34.00
N THR A 314 1.17 -39.26 -33.95
CA THR A 314 1.72 -39.81 -32.70
C THR A 314 3.23 -40.01 -32.82
N GLY A 315 4.08 -39.06 -32.33
CA GLY A 315 3.78 -37.83 -31.53
C GLY A 315 4.84 -36.70 -31.39
N GLU A 316 4.79 -35.87 -30.32
CA GLU A 316 5.59 -34.64 -30.02
C GLU A 316 5.48 -34.14 -28.55
N SER A 317 6.49 -33.36 -28.08
CA SER A 317 6.65 -32.72 -26.74
C SER A 317 7.08 -31.23 -26.80
N ASN A 318 7.17 -30.37 -25.76
CA ASN A 318 7.01 -30.39 -24.29
C ASN A 318 7.94 -29.26 -23.68
N VAL A 319 8.13 -29.17 -22.34
CA VAL A 319 8.92 -28.12 -21.65
C VAL A 319 8.16 -26.87 -21.11
N ASN A 320 7.82 -26.75 -19.81
CA ASN A 320 7.44 -25.47 -19.16
C ASN A 320 8.64 -24.70 -18.54
N SER A 321 8.34 -23.64 -17.77
CA SER A 321 9.06 -23.17 -16.57
C SER A 321 8.32 -21.93 -15.98
N THR A 322 8.76 -21.40 -14.84
CA THR A 322 8.10 -20.34 -14.03
C THR A 322 9.08 -19.19 -13.71
N TYR A 323 8.59 -18.08 -13.10
CA TYR A 323 9.39 -16.89 -12.77
C TYR A 323 8.84 -15.55 -13.34
N ILE A 324 9.79 -14.70 -13.73
CA ILE A 324 9.68 -13.30 -14.21
C ILE A 324 9.16 -12.28 -13.17
N ARG A 325 9.97 -11.24 -12.97
CA ARG A 325 9.90 -10.21 -11.92
C ARG A 325 11.34 -9.81 -11.57
#